data_AF-A0A7V4DHQ7-F1
#
_entry.id   AF-A0A7V4DHQ7-F1
#
_cell.length_a   1.000
_cell.length_b   1.000
_cell.length_c   1.000
_cell.angle_alpha   90.00
_cell.angle_beta   90.00
_cell.angle_gamma   90.00
#
_symmetry.space_group_name_H-M   'P 1'
#
loop_
_entity.id
_entity.type
_entity.pdbx_description
1 polymer ?
#
loop_
_entity_poly.entity_id
_entity_poly.type
_entity_poly.pdbx_seq_one_letter_code
_entity_poly.pdbx_strand_id
1 'polypeptide(L)'
;MQEVREVLKEVEQAGIRFVRLQFVDVLGIPKNVEIPAKKLPVALEEGVNFDGSSIQGFVRIEESDMKLVPDLDTFIVCPWEEERVARVICDVRRPDGSPF
;
A
#
# COMPACT_ATOMS: atom_id res chain seq x y z
N MET A 1 6.74 10.04 -12.02
CA MET A 1 7.13 8.66 -11.70
C MET A 1 8.45 8.66 -10.98
N GLN A 2 8.37 8.76 -9.65
CA GLN A 2 9.50 8.55 -8.75
C GLN A 2 10.05 7.12 -8.96
N GLU A 3 11.38 6.96 -8.99
CA GLU A 3 11.96 5.62 -9.20
C GLU A 3 11.94 4.80 -7.91
N VAL A 4 11.75 3.48 -8.02
CA VAL A 4 11.80 2.54 -6.88
C VAL A 4 13.06 2.75 -6.04
N ARG A 5 14.21 2.97 -6.69
CA ARG A 5 15.49 3.19 -6.03
C ARG A 5 15.52 4.46 -5.19
N GLU A 6 14.87 5.53 -5.65
CA GLU A 6 14.81 6.80 -4.94
C GLU A 6 13.95 6.67 -3.68
N VAL A 7 12.78 6.04 -3.79
CA VAL A 7 11.89 5.79 -2.65
C VAL A 7 12.56 4.92 -1.60
N LEU A 8 13.24 3.84 -2.00
CA LEU A 8 13.94 2.96 -1.05
C LEU A 8 15.09 3.70 -0.34
N LYS A 9 15.81 4.56 -1.05
CA LYS A 9 16.86 5.40 -0.47
C LYS A 9 16.29 6.40 0.52
N GLU A 10 15.17 7.03 0.19
CA GLU A 10 14.49 7.97 1.08
C GLU A 10 14.01 7.28 2.38
N VAL A 11 13.42 6.09 2.25
CA VAL A 11 13.01 5.24 3.38
C VAL A 11 14.17 4.91 4.30
N GLU A 12 15.34 4.56 3.75
CA GLU A 12 16.54 4.28 4.52
C GLU A 12 17.11 5.55 5.19
N GLN A 13 17.23 6.65 4.44
CA GLN A 13 17.79 7.91 4.94
C GLN A 13 16.93 8.54 6.04
N ALA A 14 15.61 8.51 5.88
CA ALA A 14 14.68 8.98 6.89
C ALA A 14 14.56 7.99 8.07
N GLY A 15 15.11 6.77 7.97
CA GLY A 15 15.05 5.73 9.00
C GLY A 15 13.62 5.25 9.26
N ILE A 16 12.84 5.12 8.19
CA ILE A 16 11.44 4.69 8.26
C ILE A 16 11.37 3.24 8.74
N ARG A 17 10.53 2.99 9.74
CA ARG A 17 10.31 1.64 10.29
C ARG A 17 9.13 0.94 9.63
N PHE A 18 8.08 1.71 9.34
CA PHE A 18 6.81 1.22 8.83
C PHE A 18 6.33 2.07 7.66
N VAL A 19 5.67 1.40 6.71
CA VAL A 19 5.05 2.05 5.55
C VAL A 19 3.57 1.70 5.56
N ARG A 20 2.73 2.73 5.51
CA ARG A 20 1.28 2.60 5.40
C ARG A 20 0.87 2.59 3.93
N LEU A 21 0.33 1.45 3.50
CA LEU A 21 -0.34 1.27 2.23
C LEU A 21 -1.79 1.73 2.41
N GLN A 22 -2.12 2.92 1.90
CA GLN A 22 -3.45 3.50 2.01
C GLN A 22 -4.25 3.25 0.74
N PHE A 23 -5.49 2.83 0.86
CA PHE A 23 -6.43 2.75 -0.26
C PHE A 23 -7.82 3.20 0.20
N VAL A 24 -8.74 3.37 -0.73
CA VAL A 24 -10.12 3.78 -0.46
C VAL A 24 -11.05 2.65 -0.85
N ASP A 25 -11.97 2.29 0.02
CA ASP A 25 -12.99 1.29 -0.31
C ASP A 25 -14.13 1.85 -1.16
N VAL A 26 -15.04 0.98 -1.61
CA VAL A 26 -16.21 1.36 -2.43
C VAL A 26 -17.17 2.34 -1.74
N LEU A 27 -17.09 2.47 -0.41
CA LEU A 27 -17.90 3.41 0.37
C LEU A 27 -17.18 4.76 0.55
N GLY A 28 -15.99 4.93 -0.03
CA GLY A 28 -15.18 6.14 0.11
C GLY A 28 -14.42 6.22 1.43
N ILE A 29 -14.35 5.13 2.19
CA ILE A 29 -13.68 5.10 3.50
C ILE A 29 -12.20 4.78 3.28
N PRO A 30 -11.27 5.61 3.77
CA PRO A 30 -9.85 5.31 3.70
C PRO A 30 -9.52 4.12 4.62
N LYS A 31 -8.83 3.14 4.06
CA LYS A 31 -8.28 1.97 4.75
C LYS A 31 -6.77 2.00 4.66
N ASN A 32 -6.11 1.33 5.60
CA ASN A 32 -4.66 1.26 5.65
C ASN A 32 -4.20 -0.15 6.01
N VAL A 33 -3.10 -0.56 5.38
CA VAL A 33 -2.34 -1.77 5.72
C VAL A 33 -0.92 -1.32 6.03
N GLU A 34 -0.41 -1.67 7.21
CA GLU A 34 0.92 -1.29 7.63
C GLU A 34 1.90 -2.45 7.41
N ILE A 35 3.02 -2.16 6.72
CA ILE A 35 4.08 -3.13 6.47
C ILE A 35 5.41 -2.62 7.05
N PRO A 36 6.30 -3.51 7.53
CA PRO A 36 7.66 -3.11 7.85
C PRO A 36 8.37 -2.57 6.60
N ALA A 37 9.17 -1.51 6.74
CA ALA A 37 9.91 -0.89 5.63
C ALA A 37 10.78 -1.90 4.84
N LYS A 38 11.28 -2.94 5.50
CA LYS A 38 12.03 -4.04 4.87
C LYS A 38 11.23 -4.83 3.84
N LYS A 39 9.90 -4.83 3.93
CA LYS A 39 8.99 -5.49 2.97
C LYS A 39 8.60 -4.57 1.81
N LEU A 40 8.94 -3.28 1.86
CA LEU A 40 8.59 -2.32 0.82
C LEU A 40 9.14 -2.71 -0.57
N PRO A 41 10.40 -3.16 -0.74
CA PRO A 41 10.90 -3.55 -2.06
C PRO A 41 10.03 -4.63 -2.73
N VAL A 42 9.68 -5.67 -1.96
CA VAL A 42 8.81 -6.75 -2.43
C VAL A 42 7.40 -6.23 -2.72
N ALA A 43 6.87 -5.34 -1.88
CA ALA A 43 5.56 -4.73 -2.11
C ALA A 43 5.51 -3.85 -3.37
N LEU A 44 6.61 -3.21 -3.75
CA LEU A 44 6.69 -2.38 -4.96
C LEU A 44 6.80 -3.23 -6.24
N GLU A 45 7.46 -4.38 -6.18
CA GLU A 45 7.61 -5.30 -7.32
C GLU A 45 6.40 -6.22 -7.49
N GLU A 46 5.98 -6.85 -6.40
CA GLU A 46 4.99 -7.93 -6.40
C GLU A 46 3.63 -7.49 -5.87
N GLY A 47 3.45 -6.25 -5.39
CA GLY A 47 2.24 -5.82 -4.68
C GLY A 47 2.04 -6.53 -3.33
N VAL A 48 0.98 -6.17 -2.61
CA VAL A 48 0.63 -6.80 -1.33
C VAL A 48 -0.72 -7.47 -1.42
N ASN A 49 -0.72 -8.79 -1.21
CA ASN A 49 -1.96 -9.54 -1.11
C ASN A 49 -2.68 -9.21 0.19
N PHE A 50 -3.97 -8.95 0.10
CA PHE A 50 -4.82 -8.71 1.26
C PHE A 50 -6.20 -9.35 1.06
N ASP A 51 -6.84 -9.68 2.18
CA ASP A 51 -8.18 -10.28 2.18
C ASP A 51 -9.26 -9.20 2.02
N GLY A 52 -9.86 -9.15 0.84
CA GLY A 52 -10.95 -8.25 0.48
C GLY A 52 -12.24 -8.47 1.26
N SER A 53 -12.40 -9.62 1.94
CA SER A 53 -13.57 -9.90 2.79
C SER A 53 -13.73 -8.91 3.94
N SER A 54 -12.63 -8.26 4.35
CA SER A 54 -12.63 -7.24 5.39
C SER A 54 -13.14 -5.87 4.92
N ILE A 55 -13.45 -5.72 3.62
CA ILE A 55 -13.97 -4.48 3.05
C ILE A 55 -15.47 -4.63 2.75
N GLN A 56 -16.27 -3.82 3.45
CA GLN A 56 -17.71 -3.83 3.32
C GLN A 56 -18.13 -3.30 1.92
N GLY A 57 -18.63 -4.19 1.06
CA GLY A 57 -19.09 -3.86 -0.30
C GLY A 57 -18.24 -4.45 -1.44
N PHE A 58 -17.09 -5.06 -1.14
CA PHE A 58 -16.18 -5.67 -2.11
C PHE A 58 -16.55 -7.13 -2.49
N VAL A 59 -17.83 -7.39 -2.75
CA VAL A 59 -18.40 -8.66 -3.28
C VAL A 59 -18.54 -9.83 -2.27
N ARG A 60 -19.50 -10.74 -2.55
CA ARG A 60 -19.92 -11.89 -1.72
C ARG A 60 -18.84 -12.99 -1.70
N ILE A 61 -18.27 -13.30 -0.52
CA ILE A 61 -17.70 -14.58 -0.02
C ILE A 61 -16.64 -15.33 -0.89
N GLU A 62 -16.58 -15.21 -2.22
CA GLU A 62 -15.79 -16.08 -3.11
C GLU A 62 -14.60 -15.41 -3.83
N GLU A 63 -14.37 -14.10 -3.70
CA GLU A 63 -13.18 -13.43 -4.27
C GLU A 63 -12.44 -12.65 -3.15
N SER A 64 -11.86 -13.39 -2.19
CA SER A 64 -11.12 -12.80 -1.06
C SER A 64 -9.72 -12.33 -1.42
N ASP A 65 -9.11 -12.88 -2.47
CA ASP A 65 -7.73 -12.55 -2.82
C ASP A 65 -7.68 -11.27 -3.66
N MET A 66 -7.20 -10.18 -3.07
CA MET A 66 -6.97 -8.91 -3.76
C MET A 66 -5.54 -8.46 -3.55
N LYS A 67 -5.08 -7.57 -4.42
CA LYS A 67 -3.70 -7.10 -4.47
C LYS A 67 -3.65 -5.58 -4.42
N LEU A 68 -2.91 -5.05 -3.46
CA LEU A 68 -2.56 -3.63 -3.39
C LEU A 68 -1.32 -3.38 -4.24
N VAL A 69 -1.45 -2.45 -5.19
CA VAL A 69 -0.34 -1.98 -6.02
C VAL A 69 -0.01 -0.55 -5.61
N PRO A 70 1.17 -0.31 -4.99
CA PRO A 70 1.56 1.03 -4.57
C PRO A 70 1.86 1.96 -5.75
N ASP A 71 1.32 3.17 -5.69
CA ASP A 71 1.66 4.25 -6.62
C ASP A 71 2.81 5.10 -6.04
N LEU A 72 3.99 4.97 -6.62
CA LEU A 72 5.20 5.67 -6.20
C LEU A 72 5.08 7.19 -6.24
N ASP A 73 4.24 7.75 -7.13
CA ASP A 73 4.06 9.20 -7.24
C ASP A 73 3.28 9.78 -6.03
N THR A 74 2.71 8.91 -5.19
CA THR A 74 1.98 9.28 -3.97
C THR A 74 2.78 9.03 -2.68
N PHE A 75 4.03 8.58 -2.80
CA PHE A 75 4.87 8.31 -1.65
C PHE A 75 5.18 9.60 -0.87
N ILE A 76 4.94 9.59 0.43
CA ILE A 76 5.31 10.67 1.33
C ILE A 76 5.88 10.10 2.63
N VAL A 77 6.93 10.72 3.15
CA VAL A 77 7.33 10.54 4.56
C VAL A 77 6.38 11.39 5.41
N CYS A 78 5.70 10.81 6.39
CA CYS A 78 4.74 11.53 7.23
C CYS A 78 5.49 12.48 8.18
N PRO A 79 5.44 13.81 8.01
CA PRO A 79 6.23 14.75 8.81
C PRO A 79 5.67 14.98 10.22
N TRP A 80 4.46 14.53 10.50
CA TRP A 80 3.73 14.76 11.77
C TRP A 80 3.68 13.53 12.69
N GLU A 81 4.23 12.38 12.29
CA GLU A 81 4.29 11.18 13.13
C GLU A 81 5.58 11.18 13.94
N GLU A 82 5.50 10.98 15.27
CA GLU A 82 6.69 10.82 16.12
C GLU A 82 7.47 9.54 15.75
N GLU A 83 6.73 8.53 15.29
CA GLU A 83 7.30 7.35 14.66
C GLU A 83 7.66 7.65 13.20
N ARG A 84 8.87 7.26 12.78
CA ARG A 84 9.33 7.40 11.39
C ARG A 84 8.51 6.48 10.47
N VAL A 85 7.37 6.98 9.99
CA VAL A 85 6.40 6.28 9.14
C VAL A 85 6.30 6.99 7.79
N ALA A 86 6.24 6.20 6.73
CA ALA A 86 5.91 6.69 5.40
C ALA A 86 4.51 6.20 4.96
N ARG A 87 3.94 6.87 3.97
CA ARG A 87 2.65 6.52 3.40
C ARG A 87 2.76 6.47 1.88
N VAL A 88 2.07 5.52 1.28
CA VAL A 88 1.87 5.41 -0.16
C VAL A 88 0.41 5.05 -0.42
N ILE A 89 -0.18 5.62 -1.47
CA ILE A 89 -1.52 5.27 -1.92
C ILE A 89 -1.41 4.06 -2.84
N CYS A 90 -2.35 3.12 -2.70
CA CYS A 90 -2.39 1.89 -3.46
C CYS A 90 -3.69 1.76 -4.24
N ASP A 91 -3.58 1.25 -5.46
CA ASP A 91 -4.70 0.75 -6.23
C ASP A 91 -5.04 -0.67 -5.80
N VAL A 92 -6.33 -1.00 -5.78
CA VAL A 92 -6.81 -2.36 -5.56
C VAL A 92 -6.98 -3.05 -6.91
N ARG A 93 -6.31 -4.20 -7.07
CA ARG A 93 -6.40 -5.05 -8.26
C ARG A 93 -6.84 -6.45 -7.90
N ARG A 94 -7.49 -7.11 -8.84
CA ARG A 94 -7.79 -8.54 -8.79
C ARG A 94 -6.52 -9.37 -9.03
N PRO A 95 -6.49 -10.67 -8.68
CA PRO A 95 -5.35 -11.55 -8.93
C PRO A 95 -4.99 -11.71 -10.40
N ASP A 96 -5.96 -11.55 -11.30
CA ASP A 96 -5.77 -11.54 -12.76
C ASP A 96 -5.15 -10.23 -13.29
N GLY A 97 -4.91 -9.25 -12.42
CA GLY A 97 -4.30 -7.95 -12.75
C GLY A 97 -5.29 -6.89 -13.22
N SER A 98 -6.58 -7.23 -13.38
CA SER A 98 -7.61 -6.26 -13.74
C SER A 98 -7.88 -5.27 -12.59
N PRO A 99 -8.19 -4.00 -12.90
CA PRO A 99 -8.66 -3.05 -11.90
C PRO A 99 -9.95 -3.57 -11.24
N PHE A 100 -10.12 -3.32 -9.95
CA PHE A 100 -11.39 -3.55 -9.28
C PHE A 100 -12.44 -2.52 -9.70
#